data_AF-G3HA83-F1
#
_entry.id   AF-G3HA83-F1
#
_cell.length_a   1.000
_cell.length_b   1.000
_cell.length_c   1.000
_cell.angle_alpha   90.00
_cell.angle_beta   90.00
_cell.angle_gamma   90.00
#
_symmetry.space_group_name_H-M   'P 1'
#
loop_
_entity.id
_entity.type
_entity.pdbx_description
1 polymer ?
#
loop_
_entity_poly.entity_id
_entity_poly.type
_entity_poly.pdbx_seq_one_letter_code
_entity_poly.pdbx_strand_id
1 'polypeptide(L)'
;MEIPNELPYNDYFEYFGPDFKLPISPSNMTNQNTKEYLEKIKQRLFENLRMLPHAPGIQMQAIPEDAIPEESGDEDEEDPDKRISICSSDK
;
A
#
# COMPACT_ATOMS: atom_id res chain seq x y z
N MET A 1 -12.29 -3.68 12.02
CA MET A 1 -12.99 -2.41 12.32
C MET A 1 -13.30 -1.72 11.00
N GLU A 2 -14.40 -0.98 10.89
CA GLU A 2 -14.75 -0.24 9.67
C GLU A 2 -14.51 1.26 9.92
N ILE A 3 -13.77 1.92 9.03
CA ILE A 3 -13.49 3.36 9.13
C ILE A 3 -14.71 4.12 8.58
N PRO A 4 -15.27 5.10 9.32
CA PRO A 4 -16.39 5.87 8.84
C PRO A 4 -16.00 6.73 7.62
N ASN A 5 -16.97 6.96 6.74
CA ASN A 5 -16.76 7.82 5.55
C ASN A 5 -16.56 9.29 5.90
N GLU A 6 -17.03 9.73 7.07
CA GLU A 6 -16.87 11.10 7.54
C GLU A 6 -15.49 11.28 8.17
N LEU A 7 -14.79 12.34 7.77
CA LEU A 7 -13.48 12.63 8.33
C LEU A 7 -13.61 13.04 9.81
N PRO A 8 -12.78 12.50 10.71
CA PRO A 8 -12.72 12.98 12.09
C PRO A 8 -12.10 14.37 12.14
N TYR A 9 -12.50 15.16 13.14
CA TYR A 9 -11.94 16.50 13.35
C TYR A 9 -10.44 16.42 13.65
N ASN A 10 -9.67 17.24 12.95
CA ASN A 10 -8.23 17.43 13.15
C ASN A 10 -7.82 18.83 12.67
N ASP A 11 -6.61 19.26 12.98
CA ASP A 11 -6.10 20.60 12.65
C ASP A 11 -6.05 20.90 11.14
N TYR A 12 -6.12 19.86 10.30
CA TYR A 12 -6.11 19.93 8.84
C TYR A 12 -7.48 19.64 8.21
N PHE A 13 -8.54 19.53 9.01
CA PHE A 13 -9.87 19.14 8.53
C PHE A 13 -10.40 20.06 7.42
N GLU A 14 -10.09 21.37 7.51
CA GLU A 14 -10.50 22.38 6.54
C GLU A 14 -9.94 22.18 5.13
N TYR A 15 -8.83 21.44 4.97
CA TYR A 15 -8.25 21.13 3.65
C TYR A 15 -9.09 20.15 2.82
N PHE A 16 -9.98 19.39 3.47
CA PHE A 16 -10.80 18.36 2.83
C PHE A 16 -12.21 18.86 2.47
N GLY A 17 -12.43 20.18 2.53
CA GLY A 17 -13.65 20.81 2.04
C GLY A 17 -13.79 20.68 0.51
N PRO A 18 -15.03 20.69 -0.03
CA PRO A 18 -16.29 20.95 0.65
C PRO A 18 -16.97 19.70 1.26
N ASP A 19 -16.52 18.50 0.89
CA ASP A 19 -17.30 17.28 1.15
C ASP A 19 -16.95 16.62 2.50
N PHE A 20 -15.75 16.87 3.05
CA PHE A 20 -15.26 16.30 4.32
C PHE A 20 -15.41 14.77 4.44
N LYS A 21 -15.30 14.08 3.30
CA LYS A 21 -15.39 12.62 3.21
C LYS A 21 -14.02 12.01 2.95
N LEU A 22 -13.81 10.84 3.52
CA LEU A 22 -12.63 10.02 3.30
C LEU A 22 -12.55 9.47 1.85
N PRO A 23 -13.61 8.86 1.28
CA PRO A 23 -13.53 8.33 -0.08
C PRO A 23 -13.55 9.44 -1.15
N ILE A 24 -12.61 9.34 -2.09
CA ILE A 24 -12.62 10.13 -3.32
C ILE A 24 -13.44 9.44 -4.41
N SER A 25 -14.24 10.21 -5.14
CA SER A 25 -14.97 9.68 -6.30
C SER A 25 -14.03 9.59 -7.50
N PRO A 26 -14.07 8.50 -8.29
CA PRO A 26 -13.30 8.42 -9.52
C PRO A 26 -13.74 9.52 -10.49
N SER A 27 -12.80 10.07 -11.23
CA SER A 27 -13.10 11.06 -12.26
C SER A 27 -13.67 10.40 -13.53
N ASN A 28 -14.32 11.19 -14.38
CA ASN A 28 -14.74 10.75 -15.73
C ASN A 28 -13.56 10.69 -16.72
N MET A 29 -12.33 10.55 -16.24
CA MET A 29 -11.16 10.46 -17.10
C MET A 29 -11.16 9.10 -17.82
N THR A 30 -10.93 9.12 -19.14
CA THR A 30 -10.91 7.90 -19.94
C THR A 30 -9.79 6.97 -19.50
N ASN A 31 -10.16 5.75 -19.09
CA ASN A 31 -9.20 4.70 -18.81
C ASN A 31 -8.59 4.18 -20.13
N GLN A 32 -7.29 4.45 -20.34
CA GLN A 32 -6.55 3.97 -21.52
C GLN A 32 -5.97 2.56 -21.34
N ASN A 33 -6.19 1.92 -20.19
CA ASN A 33 -5.78 0.54 -19.95
C ASN A 33 -6.77 -0.43 -20.59
N THR A 34 -6.59 -0.70 -21.89
CA THR A 34 -7.35 -1.76 -22.55
C THR A 34 -7.00 -3.13 -21.98
N LYS A 35 -7.94 -4.06 -21.97
CA LYS A 35 -7.72 -5.41 -21.43
C LYS A 35 -6.60 -6.13 -22.18
N GLU A 36 -6.53 -5.94 -23.49
CA GLU A 36 -5.52 -6.53 -24.37
C GLU A 36 -4.13 -6.01 -24.04
N TYR A 37 -3.99 -4.72 -23.69
CA TYR A 37 -2.72 -4.13 -23.28
C TYR A 37 -2.22 -4.74 -21.96
N LEU A 38 -3.11 -4.80 -20.96
CA LEU A 38 -2.79 -5.36 -19.65
C LEU A 38 -2.41 -6.85 -19.75
N GLU A 39 -3.14 -7.64 -20.52
CA GLU A 39 -2.84 -9.07 -20.70
C GLU A 39 -1.51 -9.30 -21.41
N LYS A 40 -1.15 -8.48 -22.41
CA LYS A 40 0.17 -8.57 -23.06
C LYS A 40 1.31 -8.31 -22.07
N ILE A 41 1.18 -7.30 -21.21
CA ILE A 41 2.20 -7.01 -20.18
C ILE A 41 2.28 -8.15 -19.17
N LYS A 42 1.13 -8.62 -18.69
CA LYS A 42 1.03 -9.73 -17.74
C LYS A 42 1.72 -10.98 -18.29
N GLN A 43 1.44 -11.39 -19.53
CA GLN A 43 2.08 -12.54 -20.17
C GLN A 43 3.60 -12.38 -20.23
N ARG A 44 4.09 -11.23 -20.68
CA ARG A 44 5.52 -10.93 -20.71
C ARG A 44 6.17 -11.01 -19.33
N LEU A 45 5.47 -10.53 -18.29
CA LEU A 45 5.96 -10.63 -16.92
C LEU A 45 6.05 -12.09 -16.46
N PHE A 46 5.04 -12.92 -16.75
CA PHE A 46 5.08 -14.36 -16.45
C PHE A 46 6.21 -15.08 -17.18
N GLU A 47 6.48 -14.73 -18.44
CA GLU A 47 7.61 -15.28 -19.19
C GLU A 47 8.96 -14.91 -18.56
N ASN A 48 9.11 -13.64 -18.14
CA ASN A 48 10.30 -13.21 -17.42
C ASN A 48 10.45 -13.97 -16.09
N LEU A 49 9.36 -14.12 -15.33
CA LEU A 49 9.35 -14.86 -14.06
C LEU A 49 9.70 -16.33 -14.26
N ARG A 50 9.27 -16.94 -15.38
CA ARG A 50 9.58 -18.32 -15.74
C ARG A 50 11.08 -18.59 -15.94
N MET A 51 11.86 -17.56 -16.27
CA MET A 51 13.30 -17.67 -16.46
C MET A 51 14.10 -17.64 -15.15
N LEU A 52 13.49 -17.25 -14.02
CA LEU A 52 14.16 -17.36 -12.73
C LEU A 52 14.32 -18.84 -12.35
N PRO A 53 15.37 -19.21 -11.59
CA PRO A 53 15.48 -20.54 -11.03
C PRO A 53 14.28 -20.79 -10.10
N HIS A 54 13.42 -21.72 -10.51
CA HIS A 54 12.34 -22.21 -9.66
C HIS A 54 12.92 -23.27 -8.71
N ALA A 55 12.30 -23.47 -7.56
CA ALA A 55 12.57 -24.62 -6.71
C ALA A 55 11.57 -25.74 -7.05
N PRO A 56 11.88 -26.65 -8.01
CA PRO A 56 11.01 -27.79 -8.30
C PRO A 56 10.97 -28.71 -7.08
N GLY A 57 9.77 -28.90 -6.49
CA GLY A 57 9.57 -29.81 -5.35
C GLY A 57 9.13 -29.13 -4.06
N ILE A 58 8.99 -27.81 -4.01
CA ILE A 58 8.30 -27.15 -2.90
C ILE A 58 6.80 -27.34 -3.10
N GLN A 59 6.16 -28.07 -2.19
CA GLN A 59 4.70 -28.17 -2.13
C GLN A 59 4.15 -26.76 -1.95
N MET A 60 3.25 -26.34 -2.84
CA MET A 60 2.52 -25.08 -2.67
C MET A 60 1.78 -25.14 -1.33
N GLN A 61 2.29 -24.47 -0.31
CA GLN A 61 1.59 -24.27 0.94
C GLN A 61 0.56 -23.16 0.72
N ALA A 62 -0.64 -23.36 1.24
CA ALA A 62 -1.59 -22.27 1.36
C ALA A 62 -0.92 -21.14 2.14
N ILE A 63 -1.09 -19.90 1.68
CA ILE A 63 -0.62 -18.72 2.41
C ILE A 63 -1.26 -18.81 3.80
N PRO A 64 -0.47 -18.90 4.89
CA PRO A 64 -1.02 -18.85 6.24
C PRO A 64 -1.84 -17.57 6.38
N GLU A 65 -2.90 -17.60 7.19
CA GLU A 65 -3.56 -16.34 7.56
C GLU A 65 -2.50 -15.36 8.10
N ASP A 66 -2.60 -14.09 7.68
CA ASP A 66 -1.63 -13.06 8.02
C ASP A 66 -1.39 -13.07 9.55
N ALA A 67 -0.13 -13.15 9.95
CA ALA A 67 0.27 -13.38 11.34
C ALA A 67 -0.01 -12.20 12.28
N ILE A 68 -0.58 -11.10 11.76
CA ILE A 68 -0.89 -9.90 12.52
C ILE A 68 -2.38 -9.96 12.85
N PRO A 69 -2.78 -10.39 14.06
CA PRO A 69 -4.10 -10.04 14.55
C PRO A 69 -4.19 -8.50 14.56
N GLU A 70 -5.29 -7.96 14.03
CA GLU A 70 -5.63 -6.52 13.92
C GLU A 70 -5.63 -5.75 15.27
N GLU A 71 -5.08 -6.33 16.34
CA GLU A 71 -5.14 -5.85 17.73
C GLU A 71 -3.75 -5.88 18.42
N SER A 72 -2.64 -5.73 17.70
CA SER A 72 -1.38 -5.32 18.36
C SER A 72 -1.32 -3.79 18.41
N GLY A 73 -2.11 -3.23 19.33
CA GLY A 73 -1.96 -1.86 19.78
C GLY A 73 -0.67 -1.68 20.57
N ASP A 74 -0.04 -0.53 20.32
CA ASP A 74 0.92 0.18 21.17
C ASP A 74 2.25 -0.53 21.50
N GLU A 75 3.26 -0.27 20.67
CA GLU A 75 4.66 -0.10 21.13
C GLU A 75 5.32 1.09 20.39
N ASP A 76 5.18 2.27 21.02
CA ASP A 76 6.25 3.23 21.33
C ASP A 76 6.82 4.16 20.24
N GLU A 77 6.21 5.35 20.15
CA GLU A 77 6.81 6.69 20.39
C GLU A 77 8.25 7.03 19.89
N GLU A 78 8.59 6.78 18.63
CA GLU A 78 9.65 7.55 17.97
C GLU A 78 9.11 8.41 16.82
N ASP A 79 9.28 9.74 16.95
CA ASP A 79 8.92 10.72 15.91
C ASP A 79 9.73 10.46 14.63
N PRO A 80 9.08 10.00 13.53
CA PRO A 80 9.76 9.66 12.28
C PRO A 80 10.39 10.88 11.57
N ASP A 81 10.05 12.10 11.99
CA ASP A 81 10.53 13.35 11.39
C ASP A 81 11.75 13.94 12.13
N LYS A 82 12.31 13.27 13.13
CA LYS A 82 13.59 13.67 13.72
C LYS A 82 14.73 13.49 12.72
N ARG A 83 15.04 14.58 12.02
CA ARG A 83 16.20 14.68 11.13
C ARG A 83 17.51 14.55 11.93
N ILE A 84 18.13 13.38 11.94
CA ILE A 84 19.52 13.23 12.37
C ILE A 84 20.43 14.09 11.47
N SER A 85 21.18 15.00 12.08
CA SER A 85 22.14 15.85 11.34
C SER A 85 23.31 15.00 10.86
N ILE A 86 23.68 15.12 9.59
CA ILE A 86 24.80 14.36 8.98
C ILE A 86 26.16 14.60 9.67
N CYS A 87 26.30 15.68 10.43
CA CYS A 87 27.46 15.97 11.29
C CYS A 87 27.58 15.01 12.49
N SER A 88 26.47 14.40 12.92
CA SER A 88 26.39 13.55 14.10
C SER A 88 26.65 12.07 13.79
N SER A 89 26.75 11.68 12.52
CA SER A 89 26.94 10.29 12.10
C SER A 89 28.41 9.87 11.94
N ASP A 90 29.35 10.83 11.99
CA ASP A 90 30.79 10.63 11.73
C ASP A 90 31.65 10.93 12.96
N LYS A 91 31.21 10.48 14.15
CA LYS A 91 32.06 10.47 15.34
C LYS A 91 31.86 9.23 16.21
#